data_AF-A0A3S1CXB9-F1
#
_entry.id   AF-A0A3S1CXB9-F1
#
_cell.length_a   1.000
_cell.length_b   1.000
_cell.length_c   1.000
_cell.angle_alpha   90.00
_cell.angle_beta   90.00
_cell.angle_gamma   90.00
#
_symmetry.space_group_name_H-M   'P 1'
#
loop_
_entity.id
_entity.type
_entity.pdbx_description
1 polymer ?
#
loop_
_entity_poly.entity_id
_entity_poly.type
_entity_poly.pdbx_seq_one_letter_code
_entity_poly.pdbx_strand_id
1 'polypeptide(L)'
;MKMRDYIRQGKSENYQDAEEKGLLKAGEAAVLLSKKLGMKVSAAELTVFATEWHHAGVFKSSSGASLRGRKVYFFSPAAVEKITAAQLLANREKAAAKPAPDQRTVQGWYPQYFRTTDPVSRRMVNKAFIGIYSGPAHKAPKGFTPLDAAAFANAEQRRGRELKPGERPSF
;
A
#
# COMPACT_ATOMS: atom_id res chain seq x y z
N MET A 1 31.16 -8.65 -0.30
CA MET A 1 30.75 -7.79 -1.45
C MET A 1 30.62 -6.36 -0.93
N LYS A 2 30.98 -5.30 -1.69
CA LYS A 2 31.00 -3.91 -1.16
C LYS A 2 29.65 -3.21 -1.43
N MET A 3 29.22 -2.29 -0.55
CA MET A 3 27.93 -1.57 -0.64
C MET A 3 27.66 -0.92 -2.02
N ARG A 4 28.71 -0.37 -2.64
CA ARG A 4 28.63 0.22 -3.99
C ARG A 4 28.14 -0.76 -5.08
N ASP A 5 28.40 -2.04 -4.92
CA ASP A 5 28.01 -3.08 -5.86
C ASP A 5 26.53 -3.48 -5.67
N TYR A 6 26.00 -3.36 -4.44
CA TYR A 6 24.58 -3.58 -4.12
C TYR A 6 23.69 -2.46 -4.67
N ILE A 7 24.11 -1.21 -4.49
CA ILE A 7 23.39 -0.05 -5.02
C ILE A 7 23.32 -0.12 -6.56
N ARG A 8 24.41 -0.56 -7.22
CA ARG A 8 24.42 -0.79 -8.69
C ARG A 8 23.48 -1.91 -9.13
N GLN A 9 23.18 -2.88 -8.26
CA GLN A 9 22.18 -3.93 -8.48
C GLN A 9 20.76 -3.50 -8.09
N GLY A 10 20.55 -2.25 -7.67
CA GLY A 10 19.25 -1.74 -7.22
C GLY A 10 18.80 -2.28 -5.87
N LYS A 11 19.71 -2.85 -5.07
CA LYS A 11 19.44 -3.37 -3.73
C LYS A 11 19.70 -2.28 -2.69
N SER A 12 18.85 -2.18 -1.68
CA SER A 12 19.00 -1.25 -0.56
C SER A 12 19.99 -1.79 0.48
N GLU A 13 20.56 -0.92 1.31
CA GLU A 13 21.43 -1.28 2.44
C GLU A 13 20.79 -2.34 3.34
N ASN A 14 19.50 -2.17 3.67
CA ASN A 14 18.76 -3.14 4.47
C ASN A 14 18.62 -4.52 3.80
N TYR A 15 18.69 -4.60 2.47
CA TYR A 15 18.68 -5.87 1.75
C TYR A 15 19.97 -6.67 2.01
N GLN A 16 21.11 -5.97 2.14
CA GLN A 16 22.38 -6.59 2.50
C GLN A 16 22.33 -7.09 3.94
N ASP A 17 21.84 -6.26 4.88
CA ASP A 17 21.70 -6.66 6.29
C ASP A 17 20.84 -7.91 6.46
N ALA A 18 19.76 -8.04 5.68
CA ALA A 18 18.90 -9.21 5.72
C ALA A 18 19.62 -10.48 5.19
N GLU A 19 20.45 -10.35 4.15
CA GLU A 19 21.28 -11.46 3.66
C GLU A 19 22.39 -11.83 4.67
N GLU A 20 23.02 -10.84 5.31
CA GLU A 20 24.04 -11.06 6.36
C GLU A 20 23.45 -11.72 7.62
N LYS A 21 22.20 -11.40 7.98
CA LYS A 21 21.45 -12.05 9.08
C LYS A 21 20.97 -13.46 8.73
N GLY A 22 21.22 -13.95 7.51
CA GLY A 22 20.78 -15.27 7.06
C GLY A 22 19.26 -15.41 6.92
N LEU A 23 18.55 -14.29 6.67
CA LEU A 23 17.11 -14.33 6.47
C LEU A 23 16.77 -14.88 5.08
N LEU A 24 15.75 -15.71 5.02
CA LEU A 24 15.24 -16.32 3.80
C LEU A 24 14.29 -15.36 3.09
N LYS A 25 14.37 -15.29 1.77
CA LYS A 25 13.38 -14.54 0.98
C LYS A 25 12.06 -15.30 0.93
N ALA A 26 10.96 -14.58 0.72
CA ALA A 26 9.63 -15.17 0.59
C ALA A 26 9.55 -16.34 -0.40
N GLY A 27 10.30 -16.30 -1.51
CA GLY A 27 10.36 -17.39 -2.48
C GLY A 27 11.04 -18.65 -1.94
N GLU A 28 12.14 -18.49 -1.21
CA GLU A 28 12.89 -19.60 -0.60
C GLU A 28 12.08 -20.22 0.55
N ALA A 29 11.49 -19.40 1.40
CA ALA A 29 10.60 -19.84 2.47
C ALA A 29 9.38 -20.60 1.91
N ALA A 30 8.80 -20.14 0.79
CA ALA A 30 7.69 -20.83 0.12
C ALA A 30 8.09 -22.21 -0.41
N VAL A 31 9.28 -22.37 -0.99
CA VAL A 31 9.77 -23.67 -1.47
C VAL A 31 9.98 -24.63 -0.30
N LEU A 32 10.60 -24.17 0.79
CA LEU A 32 10.83 -24.98 1.99
C LEU A 32 9.52 -25.44 2.61
N LEU A 33 8.56 -24.53 2.81
CA LEU A 33 7.25 -24.87 3.35
C LEU A 33 6.46 -25.78 2.42
N SER A 34 6.57 -25.58 1.10
CA SER A 34 5.88 -26.45 0.14
C SER A 34 6.36 -27.89 0.24
N LYS A 35 7.68 -28.08 0.40
CA LYS A 35 8.28 -29.41 0.61
C LYS A 35 7.88 -30.02 1.96
N LYS A 36 7.97 -29.23 3.04
CA LYS A 36 7.68 -29.68 4.41
C LYS A 36 6.22 -30.10 4.59
N LEU A 37 5.29 -29.33 4.02
CA LEU A 37 3.85 -29.51 4.23
C LEU A 37 3.18 -30.33 3.12
N GLY A 38 3.91 -30.73 2.07
CA GLY A 38 3.35 -31.48 0.95
C GLY A 38 2.27 -30.73 0.15
N MET A 39 2.23 -29.40 0.24
CA MET A 39 1.22 -28.56 -0.40
C MET A 39 1.87 -27.38 -1.12
N LYS A 40 1.25 -26.88 -2.18
CA LYS A 40 1.76 -25.68 -2.88
C LYS A 40 1.60 -24.45 -1.98
N VAL A 41 2.70 -23.78 -1.67
CA VAL A 41 2.74 -22.49 -0.95
C VAL A 41 3.38 -21.44 -1.85
N SER A 42 2.74 -20.28 -1.98
CA SER A 42 3.25 -19.15 -2.76
C SER A 42 3.88 -18.09 -1.86
N ALA A 43 4.86 -17.36 -2.41
CA ALA A 43 5.48 -16.24 -1.71
C ALA A 43 4.47 -15.14 -1.30
N ALA A 44 3.39 -14.96 -2.07
CA ALA A 44 2.34 -13.99 -1.77
C ALA A 44 1.58 -14.34 -0.48
N GLU A 45 1.29 -15.62 -0.27
CA GLU A 45 0.59 -16.11 0.94
C GLU A 45 1.43 -15.95 2.20
N LEU A 46 2.76 -15.97 2.06
CA LEU A 46 3.68 -15.85 3.20
C LEU A 46 3.87 -14.43 3.69
N THR A 47 3.47 -13.41 2.91
CA THR A 47 3.73 -12.00 3.24
C THR A 47 3.21 -11.58 4.63
N VAL A 48 2.15 -12.22 5.12
CA VAL A 48 1.57 -11.97 6.46
C VAL A 48 2.41 -12.51 7.62
N PHE A 49 3.31 -13.47 7.34
CA PHE A 49 4.20 -14.09 8.33
C PHE A 49 5.63 -13.55 8.24
N ALA A 50 5.86 -12.54 7.39
CA ALA A 50 7.19 -11.96 7.20
C ALA A 50 7.70 -11.32 8.49
N THR A 51 8.94 -11.62 8.86
CA THR A 51 9.59 -10.98 10.02
C THR A 51 10.05 -9.58 9.69
N GLU A 52 10.45 -9.35 8.44
CA GLU A 52 10.98 -8.08 7.98
C GLU A 52 10.63 -7.87 6.51
N TRP A 53 10.51 -6.61 6.09
CA TRP A 53 10.35 -6.27 4.68
C TRP A 53 11.16 -5.04 4.32
N HIS A 54 11.70 -5.04 3.11
CA HIS A 54 12.52 -3.95 2.59
C HIS A 54 12.03 -3.50 1.22
N HIS A 55 12.23 -2.22 0.93
CA HIS A 55 12.09 -1.71 -0.42
C HIS A 55 13.28 -2.21 -1.26
N ALA A 56 12.99 -2.97 -2.31
CA ALA A 56 13.99 -3.44 -3.26
C ALA A 56 14.18 -2.48 -4.44
N GLY A 57 13.83 -1.19 -4.25
CA GLY A 57 13.82 -0.19 -5.30
C GLY A 57 12.47 -0.04 -6.01
N VAL A 58 12.50 0.74 -7.08
CA VAL A 58 11.34 1.16 -7.87
C VAL A 58 11.40 0.47 -9.23
N PHE A 59 10.38 -0.31 -9.55
CA PHE A 59 10.29 -1.09 -10.79
C PHE A 59 9.14 -0.59 -11.65
N LYS A 60 9.21 -0.78 -12.96
CA LYS A 60 8.04 -0.58 -13.83
C LYS A 60 6.95 -1.58 -13.42
N SER A 61 5.72 -1.08 -13.22
CA SER A 61 4.56 -1.92 -12.96
C SER A 61 4.32 -2.86 -14.15
N SER A 62 3.70 -4.02 -13.92
CA SER A 62 3.36 -4.98 -14.99
C SER A 62 2.51 -4.38 -16.12
N SER A 63 1.74 -3.33 -15.84
CA SER A 63 0.95 -2.59 -16.85
C SER A 63 1.73 -1.47 -17.54
N GLY A 64 3.04 -1.32 -17.29
CA GLY A 64 3.92 -0.31 -17.90
C GLY A 64 3.68 1.15 -17.51
N ALA A 65 2.48 1.49 -17.02
CA ALA A 65 2.02 2.87 -16.84
C ALA A 65 2.56 3.60 -15.60
N SER A 66 3.19 2.89 -14.66
CA SER A 66 3.69 3.52 -13.42
C SER A 66 4.93 2.84 -12.88
N LEU A 67 5.77 3.62 -12.21
CA LEU A 67 6.83 3.12 -11.37
C LEU A 67 6.25 2.73 -10.01
N ARG A 68 6.48 1.49 -9.56
CA ARG A 68 6.03 0.99 -8.26
C ARG A 68 7.20 0.49 -7.44
N GLY A 69 7.29 0.94 -6.19
CA GLY A 69 8.20 0.36 -5.21
C GLY A 69 7.85 -1.12 -4.98
N ARG A 70 8.81 -2.02 -5.16
CA ARG A 70 8.61 -3.44 -4.85
C ARG A 70 9.08 -3.71 -3.43
N LYS A 71 8.22 -4.36 -2.65
CA LYS A 71 8.59 -4.87 -1.32
C LYS A 71 9.15 -6.28 -1.48
N VAL A 72 10.25 -6.56 -0.79
CA VAL A 72 10.79 -7.90 -0.60
C VAL A 72 10.61 -8.26 0.85
N TYR A 73 10.08 -9.45 1.10
CA TYR A 73 9.78 -9.96 2.43
C TYR A 73 10.80 -11.02 2.81
N PHE A 74 11.28 -10.92 4.04
CA PHE A 74 12.31 -11.77 4.63
C PHE A 74 11.75 -12.52 5.84
N PHE A 75 12.27 -13.72 6.06
CA PHE A 75 11.82 -14.66 7.08
C PHE A 75 13.02 -15.23 7.81
N SER A 76 13.01 -15.20 9.14
CA SER A 76 13.97 -15.98 9.90
C SER A 76 13.68 -17.48 9.72
N PRO A 77 14.70 -18.36 9.62
CA PRO A 77 14.49 -19.80 9.53
C PRO A 77 13.61 -20.34 10.65
N ALA A 78 13.80 -19.87 11.89
CA ALA A 78 12.99 -20.25 13.04
C ALA A 78 11.52 -19.83 12.92
N ALA A 79 11.22 -18.70 12.27
CA ALA A 79 9.84 -18.30 12.00
C ALA A 79 9.19 -19.18 10.93
N VAL A 80 9.93 -19.54 9.87
CA VAL A 80 9.44 -20.45 8.82
C VAL A 80 9.05 -21.80 9.42
N GLU A 81 9.86 -22.35 10.33
CA GLU A 81 9.59 -23.64 10.96
C GLU A 81 8.28 -23.68 11.77
N LYS A 82 7.87 -22.53 12.32
CA LYS A 82 6.65 -22.39 13.12
C LYS A 82 5.38 -22.23 12.28
N ILE A 83 5.50 -22.00 10.97
CA ILE A 83 4.34 -21.86 10.07
C ILE A 83 3.72 -23.24 9.83
N THR A 84 2.44 -23.37 10.20
CA THR A 84 1.70 -24.63 10.05
C THR A 84 0.75 -24.60 8.85
N ALA A 85 0.37 -25.79 8.36
CA ALA A 85 -0.65 -25.92 7.33
C ALA A 85 -1.99 -25.29 7.75
N ALA A 86 -2.38 -25.42 9.03
CA ALA A 86 -3.60 -24.81 9.55
C ALA A 86 -3.59 -23.28 9.46
N GLN A 87 -2.45 -22.63 9.76
CA GLN A 87 -2.30 -21.18 9.62
C GLN A 87 -2.40 -20.71 8.17
N LEU A 88 -1.82 -21.48 7.24
CA LEU A 88 -1.89 -21.18 5.81
C LEU A 88 -3.33 -21.31 5.27
N LEU A 89 -4.04 -22.38 5.65
CA LEU A 89 -5.44 -22.58 5.27
C LEU A 89 -6.34 -21.50 5.83
N ALA A 90 -6.20 -21.15 7.12
CA ALA A 90 -6.95 -20.06 7.73
C ALA A 90 -6.70 -18.71 7.02
N ASN A 91 -5.47 -18.45 6.56
CA ASN A 91 -5.17 -17.24 5.80
C ASN A 91 -5.81 -17.26 4.40
N ARG A 92 -5.87 -18.43 3.73
CA ARG A 92 -6.56 -18.59 2.45
C ARG A 92 -8.05 -18.34 2.58
N GLU A 93 -8.68 -18.91 3.60
CA GLU A 93 -10.10 -18.69 3.89
C GLU A 93 -10.38 -17.22 4.15
N LYS A 94 -9.55 -16.55 4.96
CA LYS A 94 -9.66 -15.10 5.19
C LYS A 94 -9.47 -14.30 3.90
N ALA A 95 -8.57 -14.71 3.01
CA ALA A 95 -8.34 -14.04 1.74
C ALA A 95 -9.52 -14.23 0.77
N ALA A 96 -10.10 -15.44 0.73
CA ALA A 96 -11.26 -15.79 -0.08
C ALA A 96 -12.56 -15.14 0.43
N ALA A 97 -12.69 -14.95 1.75
CA ALA A 97 -13.83 -14.30 2.38
C ALA A 97 -13.86 -12.77 2.18
N LYS A 98 -12.80 -12.17 1.62
CA LYS A 98 -12.82 -10.73 1.32
C LYS A 98 -13.87 -10.46 0.25
N PRO A 99 -14.84 -9.56 0.51
CA PRO A 99 -15.85 -9.22 -0.48
C PRO A 99 -15.17 -8.67 -1.73
N ALA A 100 -15.76 -8.97 -2.88
CA ALA A 100 -15.32 -8.37 -4.14
C ALA A 100 -15.30 -6.84 -4.01
N PRO A 101 -14.28 -6.15 -4.55
CA PRO A 101 -14.22 -4.70 -4.47
C PRO A 101 -15.46 -4.09 -5.15
N ASP A 102 -16.10 -3.14 -4.47
CA ASP A 102 -17.25 -2.43 -5.04
C ASP A 102 -16.80 -1.62 -6.27
N GLN A 103 -17.22 -2.07 -7.45
CA GLN A 103 -16.86 -1.47 -8.73
C GLN A 103 -17.84 -0.36 -9.16
N ARG A 104 -18.90 -0.09 -8.39
CA ARG A 104 -19.85 0.97 -8.74
C ARG A 104 -19.11 2.31 -8.85
N THR A 105 -19.43 3.08 -9.87
CA THR A 105 -18.93 4.45 -10.03
C THR A 105 -19.65 5.35 -9.02
N VAL A 106 -18.88 6.07 -8.21
CA VAL A 106 -19.37 7.08 -7.28
C VAL A 106 -18.76 8.42 -7.62
N GLN A 107 -19.52 9.47 -7.36
CA GLN A 107 -19.08 10.85 -7.53
C GLN A 107 -19.39 11.66 -6.28
N GLY A 108 -18.51 12.59 -5.94
CA GLY A 108 -18.64 13.35 -4.71
C GLY A 108 -17.39 14.14 -4.37
N TRP A 109 -17.34 14.64 -3.15
CA TRP A 109 -16.25 15.48 -2.67
C TRP A 109 -15.53 14.83 -1.49
N TYR A 110 -14.32 15.30 -1.20
CA TYR A 110 -13.53 14.89 -0.05
C TYR A 110 -12.59 16.03 0.40
N PRO A 111 -12.16 16.07 1.67
CA PRO A 111 -11.15 17.02 2.11
C PRO A 111 -9.77 16.61 1.60
N GLN A 112 -9.17 17.45 0.76
CA GLN A 112 -7.80 17.28 0.27
C GLN A 112 -6.85 18.13 1.11
N TYR A 113 -5.88 17.51 1.77
CA TYR A 113 -4.93 18.21 2.62
C TYR A 113 -3.61 18.47 1.88
N PHE A 114 -3.15 19.72 1.92
CA PHE A 114 -1.83 20.11 1.45
C PHE A 114 -1.00 20.65 2.61
N ARG A 115 0.26 20.22 2.66
CA ARG A 115 1.26 20.81 3.56
C ARG A 115 1.71 22.13 2.98
N THR A 116 1.53 23.20 3.73
CA THR A 116 1.95 24.54 3.35
C THR A 116 2.77 25.15 4.47
N THR A 117 3.79 25.92 4.14
CA THR A 117 4.54 26.70 5.12
C THR A 117 3.84 28.02 5.34
N ASP A 118 3.50 28.33 6.59
CA ASP A 118 2.98 29.65 6.94
C ASP A 118 4.08 30.71 6.71
N PRO A 119 3.84 31.75 5.88
CA PRO A 119 4.86 32.75 5.58
C PRO A 119 5.28 33.58 6.80
N VAL A 120 4.41 33.71 7.81
CA VAL A 120 4.69 34.52 9.02
C VAL A 120 5.42 33.68 10.06
N SER A 121 4.85 32.55 10.47
CA SER A 121 5.43 31.72 11.54
C SER A 121 6.50 30.73 11.06
N ARG A 122 6.66 30.55 9.74
CA ARG A 122 7.50 29.54 9.08
C ARG A 122 7.20 28.09 9.51
N ARG A 123 6.08 27.86 10.18
CA ARG A 123 5.65 26.52 10.60
C ARG A 123 4.94 25.81 9.45
N MET A 124 5.13 24.50 9.39
CA MET A 124 4.38 23.64 8.49
C MET A 124 2.96 23.47 9.02
N VAL A 125 1.97 23.85 8.22
CA VAL A 125 0.54 23.67 8.53
C VAL A 125 -0.13 22.83 7.44
N ASN A 126 -1.09 22.00 7.84
CA ASN A 126 -1.92 21.26 6.90
C ASN A 126 -3.17 22.08 6.60
N LYS A 127 -3.33 22.54 5.37
CA LYS A 127 -4.53 23.24 4.90
C LYS A 127 -5.44 22.26 4.17
N ALA A 128 -6.75 22.35 4.44
CA ALA A 128 -7.77 21.54 3.79
C ALA A 128 -8.34 22.28 2.57
N PHE A 129 -8.64 21.55 1.51
CA PHE A 129 -9.21 22.06 0.28
C PHE A 129 -10.31 21.12 -0.22
N ILE A 130 -11.18 21.62 -1.08
CA ILE A 130 -12.24 20.83 -1.71
C ILE A 130 -11.63 19.94 -2.80
N GLY A 131 -11.51 18.65 -2.53
CA GLY A 131 -11.21 17.62 -3.52
C GLY A 131 -12.49 17.07 -4.14
N ILE A 132 -12.48 16.81 -5.44
CA ILE A 132 -13.59 16.19 -6.18
C ILE A 132 -13.13 14.84 -6.72
N TYR A 133 -13.97 13.82 -6.58
CA TYR A 133 -13.68 12.46 -7.03
C TYR A 133 -14.85 11.90 -7.85
N SER A 134 -14.52 11.26 -8.97
CA SER A 134 -15.42 10.42 -9.75
C SER A 134 -14.66 9.16 -10.16
N GLY A 135 -15.19 7.99 -9.80
CA GLY A 135 -14.53 6.71 -10.07
C GLY A 135 -15.06 5.55 -9.21
N PRO A 136 -14.37 4.39 -9.21
CA PRO A 136 -14.84 3.20 -8.48
C PRO A 136 -14.94 3.42 -6.96
N ALA A 137 -16.04 2.98 -6.34
CA ALA A 137 -16.33 3.15 -4.92
C ALA A 137 -15.19 2.66 -4.00
N HIS A 138 -14.59 1.51 -4.30
CA HIS A 138 -13.46 0.97 -3.52
C HIS A 138 -12.17 1.81 -3.57
N LYS A 139 -12.10 2.82 -4.45
CA LYS A 139 -10.98 3.77 -4.57
C LYS A 139 -11.34 5.19 -4.09
N ALA A 140 -12.53 5.36 -3.51
CA ALA A 140 -12.94 6.65 -2.96
C ALA A 140 -11.93 7.13 -1.88
N PRO A 141 -11.49 8.41 -1.93
CA PRO A 141 -10.56 8.96 -0.95
C PRO A 141 -11.11 8.96 0.48
N LYS A 142 -10.21 9.08 1.48
CA LYS A 142 -10.61 9.19 2.88
C LYS A 142 -11.46 10.45 3.11
N GLY A 143 -12.59 10.29 3.79
CA GLY A 143 -13.53 11.39 4.05
C GLY A 143 -14.42 11.74 2.85
N PHE A 144 -14.50 10.85 1.85
CA PHE A 144 -15.41 11.01 0.72
C PHE A 144 -16.87 11.09 1.17
N THR A 145 -17.58 12.07 0.61
CA THR A 145 -19.01 12.27 0.78
C THR A 145 -19.66 12.22 -0.61
N PRO A 146 -20.57 11.28 -0.87
CA PRO A 146 -21.24 11.18 -2.16
C PRO A 146 -22.10 12.42 -2.41
N LEU A 147 -22.17 12.85 -3.67
CA LEU A 147 -23.01 13.96 -4.12
C LEU A 147 -23.93 13.47 -5.24
N ASP A 148 -25.12 14.04 -5.33
CA ASP A 148 -25.99 13.88 -6.48
C ASP A 148 -25.43 14.65 -7.70
N ALA A 149 -26.03 14.49 -8.87
CA ALA A 149 -25.51 15.10 -10.09
C ALA A 149 -25.49 16.64 -10.04
N ALA A 150 -26.49 17.26 -9.41
CA ALA A 150 -26.60 18.71 -9.31
C ALA A 150 -25.54 19.29 -8.35
N ALA A 151 -25.44 18.73 -7.15
CA ALA A 151 -24.43 19.14 -6.17
C ALA A 151 -23.01 18.82 -6.67
N PHE A 152 -22.82 17.73 -7.42
CA PHE A 152 -21.52 17.41 -8.01
C PHE A 152 -21.07 18.47 -9.02
N ALA A 153 -21.95 18.92 -9.92
CA ALA A 153 -21.64 19.98 -10.88
C ALA A 153 -21.26 21.30 -10.18
N ASN A 154 -21.97 21.65 -9.10
CA ASN A 154 -21.63 22.82 -8.27
C ASN A 154 -20.29 22.63 -7.53
N ALA A 155 -20.01 21.42 -7.06
CA ALA A 155 -18.77 21.09 -6.36
C ALA A 155 -17.55 21.15 -7.29
N GLU A 156 -17.69 20.76 -8.55
CA GLU A 156 -16.62 20.89 -9.56
C GLU A 156 -16.19 22.35 -9.76
N GLN A 157 -17.14 23.29 -9.77
CA GLN A 157 -16.83 24.73 -9.86
C GLN A 157 -16.04 25.25 -8.65
N ARG A 158 -16.14 24.58 -7.50
CA ARG A 158 -15.47 24.96 -6.24
C ARG A 158 -14.23 24.11 -5.94
N ARG A 159 -13.82 23.24 -6.87
CA ARG A 159 -12.65 22.37 -6.71
C ARG A 159 -11.41 23.20 -6.38
N GLY A 160 -10.63 22.74 -5.41
CA GLY A 160 -9.39 23.40 -4.99
C GLY A 160 -9.59 24.68 -4.18
N ARG A 161 -10.82 25.01 -3.79
CA ARG A 161 -11.07 26.08 -2.82
C ARG A 161 -10.65 25.64 -1.41
N GLU A 162 -10.00 26.52 -0.65
CA GLU A 162 -9.61 26.26 0.74
C GLU A 162 -10.86 26.09 1.61
N LEU A 163 -10.82 25.08 2.48
CA LEU A 163 -11.80 24.82 3.52
C LEU A 163 -11.28 25.38 4.83
N LYS A 164 -12.10 26.18 5.52
CA LYS A 164 -11.77 26.62 6.87
C LYS A 164 -11.75 25.41 7.83
N PRO A 165 -10.98 25.47 8.93
CA PRO A 165 -10.98 24.40 9.92
C PRO A 165 -12.41 24.10 10.42
N GLY A 166 -12.85 22.85 10.27
CA GLY A 166 -14.18 22.40 10.69
C GLY A 166 -15.33 22.74 9.73
N GLU A 167 -15.06 23.43 8.61
CA GLU A 167 -16.08 23.78 7.62
C GLU A 167 -16.53 22.55 6.83
N ARG A 168 -17.85 22.39 6.70
CA ARG A 168 -18.46 21.46 5.74
C ARG A 168 -19.00 22.27 4.56
N PRO A 169 -18.45 22.09 3.35
CA PRO A 169 -18.97 22.80 2.18
C PRO A 169 -20.37 22.28 1.82
N SER A 170 -21.28 23.21 1.55
CA SER A 170 -22.56 22.93 0.88
C SER A 170 -22.38 23.12 -0.62
N PHE A 171 -22.93 22.21 -1.42
CA PHE A 171 -22.87 22.21 -2.88
C PHE A 171 -24.27 22.17 -3.48
#